data_AF-A0A4Y2IZR6-F1
#
_entry.id   AF-A0A4Y2IZR6-F1
#
_cell.length_a   1.000
_cell.length_b   1.000
_cell.length_c   1.000
_cell.angle_alpha   90.00
_cell.angle_beta   90.00
_cell.angle_gamma   90.00
#
_symmetry.space_group_name_H-M   'P 1'
#
loop_
_entity.id
_entity.type
_entity.pdbx_description
1 polymer ?
#
loop_
_entity_poly.entity_id
_entity_poly.type
_entity_poly.pdbx_seq_one_letter_code
_entity_poly.pdbx_strand_id
1 'polypeptide(L)'
;MAVWNVLKDWGLEDKAHILCSDTTSSNTGRINGAITFLELYADREMTYFPCRHHIYELVLRSVFEYELNEVTSSPVVAFFKKIREKWNNLEKENYMDGYKYLNAICSESGILSNVNYLSNALKNKNLKNDYRELVELCIVFIGRNSDSTIKIRPPGALHHARWMAKAIYSFKIFLFRQQLSLKMSQVNGLKNICLFLVTVYVKSWLESSSAIGAPLNDLMFLKKLKKYENINQGISSIALKKFCNHLWYLNEESSILAIFDKNVDIASKKRIIENLKRENLHTERKCIVQPNEVPFLLEKAIEDFISQKSLNLLKKLNIDISFLNISPDIWDRDDSYLKSQEIFQNLRVVNDTAERGVKLMQDFNGLLTVDEEQKQFLLQCVEDHRKQYPDCKKATLKRKFN
;
A
#
# COMPACT_ATOMS: atom_id res chain seq x y z
N MET A 1 -9.92 -23.12 8.54
CA MET A 1 -10.88 -24.10 7.97
C MET A 1 -11.58 -23.53 6.75
N ALA A 2 -12.30 -22.39 6.82
CA ALA A 2 -13.04 -21.84 5.67
C ALA A 2 -12.19 -21.66 4.38
N VAL A 3 -11.02 -21.01 4.45
CA VAL A 3 -10.14 -20.82 3.28
C VAL A 3 -9.67 -22.15 2.71
N TRP A 4 -9.31 -23.11 3.56
CA TRP A 4 -8.85 -24.43 3.13
C TRP A 4 -9.96 -25.23 2.46
N ASN A 5 -11.19 -25.19 2.99
CA ASN A 5 -12.34 -25.84 2.38
C ASN A 5 -12.61 -25.27 0.98
N VAL A 6 -12.55 -23.94 0.82
CA VAL A 6 -12.71 -23.31 -0.51
C VAL A 6 -11.62 -23.75 -1.48
N LEU A 7 -10.37 -23.89 -1.02
CA LEU A 7 -9.30 -24.41 -1.88
C LEU A 7 -9.60 -25.83 -2.35
N LYS A 8 -10.10 -26.70 -1.46
CA LYS A 8 -10.52 -28.06 -1.81
C LYS A 8 -11.70 -28.10 -2.77
N ASP A 9 -12.73 -27.31 -2.48
CA ASP A 9 -13.94 -27.23 -3.30
C ASP A 9 -13.63 -26.79 -4.73
N TRP A 10 -12.58 -25.97 -4.91
CA TRP A 10 -12.14 -25.47 -6.21
C TRP A 10 -11.00 -26.31 -6.84
N GLY A 11 -10.51 -27.35 -6.17
CA GLY A 11 -9.38 -28.17 -6.64
C GLY A 11 -8.08 -27.36 -6.78
N LEU A 12 -7.83 -26.47 -5.84
CA LEU A 12 -6.70 -25.55 -5.82
C LEU A 12 -5.69 -25.83 -4.70
N GLU A 13 -5.87 -26.88 -3.88
CA GLU A 13 -4.98 -27.18 -2.75
C GLU A 13 -3.50 -27.22 -3.13
N ASP A 14 -3.16 -27.87 -4.25
CA ASP A 14 -1.78 -28.01 -4.72
C ASP A 14 -1.26 -26.75 -5.42
N LYS A 15 -2.15 -25.93 -5.99
CA LYS A 15 -1.82 -24.75 -6.80
C LYS A 15 -1.63 -23.47 -5.98
N ALA A 16 -2.19 -23.40 -4.78
CA ALA A 16 -2.10 -22.22 -3.93
C ALA A 16 -0.74 -22.13 -3.23
N HIS A 17 0.24 -21.42 -3.80
CA HIS A 17 1.59 -21.32 -3.20
C HIS A 17 1.85 -20.04 -2.39
N ILE A 18 1.05 -18.99 -2.63
CA ILE A 18 1.28 -17.65 -2.07
C ILE A 18 0.03 -17.18 -1.34
N LEU A 19 0.21 -16.72 -0.11
CA LEU A 19 -0.81 -16.08 0.71
C LEU A 19 -0.60 -14.56 0.75
N CYS A 20 -1.67 -13.79 0.57
CA CYS A 20 -1.65 -12.34 0.72
C CYS A 20 -2.77 -11.87 1.66
N SER A 21 -2.41 -11.30 2.80
CA SER A 21 -3.34 -10.77 3.81
C SER A 21 -2.72 -9.60 4.57
N ASP A 22 -3.50 -8.94 5.43
CA ASP A 22 -2.96 -7.96 6.38
C ASP A 22 -2.00 -8.64 7.40
N THR A 23 -1.25 -7.82 8.14
CA THR A 23 -0.27 -8.32 9.12
C THR A 23 -0.82 -8.42 10.53
N THR A 24 -2.13 -8.62 10.69
CA THR A 24 -2.73 -8.83 12.01
C THR A 24 -2.25 -10.13 12.65
N SER A 25 -2.33 -10.20 13.98
CA SER A 25 -1.97 -11.41 14.74
C SER A 25 -2.88 -12.60 14.42
N SER A 26 -4.13 -12.36 14.01
CA SER A 26 -5.05 -13.41 13.54
C SER A 26 -4.57 -14.08 12.26
N ASN A 27 -3.85 -13.36 11.39
CA ASN A 27 -3.29 -13.93 10.17
C ASN A 27 -1.88 -14.50 10.41
N THR A 28 -1.03 -13.75 11.10
CA THR A 28 0.42 -14.00 11.21
C THR A 28 0.88 -14.64 12.53
N GLY A 29 -0.04 -14.91 13.46
CA GLY A 29 0.28 -15.49 14.76
C GLY A 29 0.93 -16.86 14.65
N ARG A 30 2.01 -17.09 15.41
CA ARG A 30 2.81 -18.33 15.33
C ARG A 30 2.04 -19.61 15.71
N ILE A 31 1.03 -19.49 16.58
CA ILE A 31 0.27 -20.63 17.12
C ILE A 31 -1.13 -20.70 16.50
N ASN A 32 -1.86 -19.58 16.55
CA ASN A 32 -3.26 -19.51 16.14
C ASN A 32 -3.46 -18.64 14.88
N GLY A 33 -2.40 -18.39 14.11
CA GLY A 33 -2.48 -17.61 12.89
C GLY A 33 -3.08 -18.43 11.75
N ALA A 34 -3.87 -17.77 10.91
CA ALA A 34 -4.47 -18.39 9.72
C ALA A 34 -3.41 -19.01 8.80
N ILE A 35 -2.24 -18.38 8.65
CA ILE A 35 -1.13 -18.88 7.84
C ILE A 35 -0.62 -20.21 8.39
N THR A 36 -0.35 -20.28 9.70
CA THR A 36 0.11 -21.51 10.36
C THR A 36 -0.86 -22.66 10.15
N PHE A 37 -2.17 -22.40 10.28
CA PHE A 37 -3.17 -23.44 10.02
C PHE A 37 -3.19 -23.88 8.56
N LEU A 38 -3.11 -22.95 7.61
CA LEU A 38 -3.13 -23.29 6.18
C LEU A 38 -1.95 -24.17 5.79
N GLU A 39 -0.77 -23.92 6.33
CA GLU A 39 0.42 -24.74 6.09
C GLU A 39 0.31 -26.13 6.73
N LEU A 40 -0.24 -26.22 7.94
CA LEU A 40 -0.54 -27.50 8.57
C LEU A 40 -1.54 -28.33 7.76
N TYR A 41 -2.56 -27.69 7.18
CA TYR A 41 -3.55 -28.38 6.34
C TYR A 41 -3.00 -28.78 4.98
N ALA A 42 -2.15 -27.93 4.39
CA ALA A 42 -1.55 -28.16 3.09
C ALA A 42 -0.30 -29.06 3.15
N ASP A 43 0.16 -29.40 4.37
CA ASP A 43 1.40 -30.14 4.64
C ASP A 43 2.62 -29.59 3.88
N ARG A 44 2.71 -28.26 3.80
CA ARG A 44 3.78 -27.56 3.09
C ARG A 44 3.94 -26.11 3.56
N GLU A 45 5.14 -25.58 3.37
CA GLU A 45 5.40 -24.15 3.58
C GLU A 45 4.80 -23.32 2.44
N MET A 46 4.09 -22.24 2.80
CA MET A 46 3.53 -21.28 1.85
C MET A 46 4.30 -19.97 1.92
N THR A 47 4.53 -19.35 0.76
CA THR A 47 5.15 -18.02 0.72
C THR A 47 4.11 -16.97 1.15
N TYR A 48 4.51 -16.04 2.00
CA TYR A 48 3.61 -15.02 2.53
C TYR A 48 3.98 -13.62 2.05
N PHE A 49 3.08 -12.99 1.29
CA PHE A 49 3.18 -11.64 0.75
C PHE A 49 2.18 -10.72 1.46
N PRO A 50 2.57 -10.14 2.62
CA PRO A 50 1.67 -9.29 3.37
C PRO A 50 1.26 -8.06 2.59
N CYS A 51 0.04 -7.61 2.83
CA CYS A 51 -0.52 -6.43 2.20
C CYS A 51 0.36 -5.20 2.48
N ARG A 52 0.96 -4.67 1.41
CA ARG A 52 1.84 -3.50 1.51
C ARG A 52 1.06 -2.23 1.87
N HIS A 53 -0.18 -2.06 1.39
CA HIS A 53 -1.05 -0.96 1.84
C HIS A 53 -1.23 -1.00 3.36
N HIS A 54 -1.52 -2.17 3.92
CA HIS A 54 -1.70 -2.32 5.37
C HIS A 54 -0.41 -1.94 6.13
N ILE A 55 0.76 -2.38 5.66
CA ILE A 55 2.05 -2.01 6.27
C ILE A 55 2.26 -0.49 6.28
N TYR A 56 2.04 0.18 5.14
CA TYR A 56 2.18 1.64 5.08
C TYR A 56 1.12 2.35 5.94
N GLU A 57 -0.10 1.82 6.00
CA GLU A 57 -1.14 2.33 6.91
C GLU A 57 -0.68 2.31 8.36
N LEU A 58 -0.04 1.22 8.81
CA LEU A 58 0.49 1.10 10.16
C LEU A 58 1.56 2.16 10.45
N VAL A 59 2.45 2.41 9.47
CA VAL A 59 3.47 3.47 9.58
C VAL A 59 2.83 4.84 9.71
N LEU A 60 1.89 5.17 8.82
CA LEU A 60 1.21 6.45 8.85
C LEU A 60 0.43 6.62 10.16
N ARG A 61 -0.22 5.56 10.65
CA ARG A 61 -0.90 5.54 11.94
C ARG A 61 -0.01 6.01 13.08
N SER A 62 1.18 5.43 13.19
CA SER A 62 2.10 5.79 14.24
C SER A 62 2.61 7.23 14.14
N VAL A 63 2.76 7.77 12.92
CA VAL A 63 3.09 9.19 12.72
C VAL A 63 1.95 10.11 13.17
N PHE A 64 0.70 9.76 12.85
CA PHE A 64 -0.47 10.52 13.28
C PHE A 64 -0.64 10.52 14.80
N GLU A 65 -0.51 9.36 15.43
CA GLU A 65 -0.61 9.19 16.89
C GLU A 65 0.48 10.02 17.61
N TYR A 66 1.68 10.06 17.04
CA TYR A 66 2.79 10.85 17.56
C TYR A 66 2.57 12.37 17.45
N GLU A 67 2.13 12.87 16.29
CA GLU A 67 2.03 14.32 16.05
C GLU A 67 0.76 14.97 16.63
N LEU A 68 -0.35 14.24 16.68
CA LEU A 68 -1.62 14.78 17.14
C LEU A 68 -1.95 14.41 18.59
N ASN A 69 -1.19 13.53 19.25
CA ASN A 69 -1.26 13.15 20.68
C ASN A 69 -2.68 12.90 21.25
N GLU A 70 -3.65 12.71 20.36
CA GLU A 70 -5.05 12.61 20.65
C GLU A 70 -5.43 11.14 20.54
N VAL A 71 -5.55 10.49 21.71
CA VAL A 71 -5.91 9.09 21.88
C VAL A 71 -7.03 8.72 20.91
N THR A 72 -6.77 7.63 20.20
CA THR A 72 -7.63 6.97 19.23
C THR A 72 -9.07 6.83 19.73
N SER A 73 -9.93 7.77 19.35
CA SER A 73 -11.31 7.54 18.87
C SER A 73 -12.16 8.81 18.77
N SER A 74 -11.98 9.81 19.65
CA SER A 74 -12.88 10.97 19.71
C SER A 74 -12.31 12.28 19.12
N PRO A 75 -11.08 12.72 19.47
CA PRO A 75 -10.64 14.08 19.12
C PRO A 75 -10.22 14.25 17.65
N VAL A 76 -9.46 13.29 17.07
CA VAL A 76 -9.12 13.27 15.63
C VAL A 76 -10.37 13.20 14.75
N VAL A 77 -11.40 12.51 15.21
CA VAL A 77 -12.69 12.43 14.52
C VAL A 77 -13.48 13.72 14.67
N ALA A 78 -13.47 14.36 15.83
CA ALA A 78 -14.02 15.69 16.01
C ALA A 78 -13.32 16.71 15.08
N PHE A 79 -12.01 16.59 14.93
CA PHE A 79 -11.21 17.43 14.05
C PHE A 79 -11.61 17.30 12.57
N PHE A 80 -11.77 16.06 12.10
CA PHE A 80 -12.24 15.77 10.74
C PHE A 80 -13.72 16.10 10.54
N LYS A 81 -14.56 15.99 11.58
CA LYS A 81 -15.95 16.44 11.55
C LYS A 81 -16.03 17.96 11.37
N LYS A 82 -15.18 18.73 12.06
CA LYS A 82 -15.18 20.20 12.00
C LYS A 82 -15.02 20.77 10.59
N ILE A 83 -14.12 20.21 9.78
CA ILE A 83 -13.98 20.67 8.38
C ILE A 83 -15.19 20.28 7.52
N ARG A 84 -15.80 19.11 7.78
CA ARG A 84 -17.00 18.66 7.05
C ARG A 84 -18.20 19.55 7.35
N GLU A 85 -18.39 19.92 8.62
CA GLU A 85 -19.45 20.84 9.06
C GLU A 85 -19.26 22.24 8.52
N LYS A 86 -18.03 22.76 8.54
CA LYS A 86 -17.71 24.10 8.04
C LYS A 86 -17.58 24.17 6.52
N TRP A 87 -17.54 23.04 5.80
CA TRP A 87 -17.15 22.98 4.40
C TRP A 87 -17.90 23.97 3.51
N ASN A 88 -19.23 24.05 3.65
CA ASN A 88 -20.06 24.94 2.82
C ASN A 88 -19.71 26.42 3.03
N ASN A 89 -19.25 26.79 4.22
CA ASN A 89 -18.92 28.17 4.59
C ASN A 89 -17.45 28.55 4.33
N LEU A 90 -16.60 27.61 3.89
CA LEU A 90 -15.20 27.92 3.55
C LEU A 90 -15.11 28.69 2.23
N GLU A 91 -14.17 29.62 2.12
CA GLU A 91 -13.73 30.20 0.85
C GLU A 91 -12.73 29.24 0.19
N LYS A 92 -13.16 28.53 -0.86
CA LYS A 92 -12.40 27.40 -1.44
C LYS A 92 -11.14 27.82 -2.17
N GLU A 93 -11.11 29.04 -2.71
CA GLU A 93 -9.95 29.62 -3.38
C GLU A 93 -8.96 30.27 -2.39
N ASN A 94 -9.39 30.54 -1.15
CA ASN A 94 -8.58 31.19 -0.12
C ASN A 94 -7.92 30.16 0.81
N TYR A 95 -7.12 29.26 0.23
CA TYR A 95 -6.30 28.31 0.98
C TYR A 95 -4.84 28.78 1.05
N MET A 96 -4.09 28.24 2.01
CA MET A 96 -2.64 28.46 2.07
C MET A 96 -1.90 27.15 1.84
N ASP A 97 -1.03 27.11 0.83
CA ASP A 97 -0.14 25.99 0.60
C ASP A 97 0.91 25.79 1.72
N GLY A 98 1.73 24.77 1.54
CA GLY A 98 2.85 24.40 2.41
C GLY A 98 4.22 24.67 1.79
N TYR A 99 4.32 25.37 0.65
CA TYR A 99 5.58 25.54 -0.10
C TYR A 99 6.67 26.17 0.77
N LYS A 100 6.34 27.21 1.54
CA LYS A 100 7.27 27.85 2.49
C LYS A 100 7.94 26.84 3.42
N TYR A 101 7.19 25.87 3.94
CA TYR A 101 7.70 24.85 4.84
C TYR A 101 8.48 23.77 4.10
N LEU A 102 8.04 23.40 2.90
CA LEU A 102 8.69 22.39 2.08
C LEU A 102 10.05 22.87 1.56
N ASN A 103 10.13 24.10 1.05
CA ASN A 103 11.36 24.72 0.55
C ASN A 103 12.42 24.92 1.66
N ALA A 104 12.01 24.93 2.92
CA ALA A 104 12.93 24.97 4.05
C ALA A 104 13.64 23.63 4.31
N ILE A 105 13.08 22.51 3.83
CA ILE A 105 13.56 21.15 4.13
C ILE A 105 13.95 20.33 2.88
N CYS A 106 13.65 20.83 1.69
CA CYS A 106 13.89 20.17 0.42
C CYS A 106 14.48 21.17 -0.59
N SER A 107 15.43 20.71 -1.40
CA SER A 107 15.92 21.50 -2.53
C SER A 107 14.84 21.68 -3.59
N GLU A 108 14.89 22.78 -4.33
CA GLU A 108 13.97 23.04 -5.44
C GLU A 108 13.96 21.90 -6.47
N SER A 109 15.14 21.33 -6.77
CA SER A 109 15.26 20.16 -7.65
C SER A 109 14.52 18.92 -7.09
N GLY A 110 14.55 18.71 -5.78
CA GLY A 110 13.83 17.64 -5.11
C GLY A 110 12.32 17.85 -5.15
N ILE A 111 11.88 19.09 -4.94
CA ILE A 111 10.46 19.49 -5.06
C ILE A 111 9.96 19.25 -6.49
N LEU A 112 10.69 19.73 -7.49
CA LEU A 112 10.32 19.56 -8.90
C LEU A 112 10.29 18.09 -9.33
N SER A 113 11.26 17.29 -8.90
CA SER A 113 11.28 15.84 -9.14
C SER A 113 10.02 15.16 -8.59
N ASN A 114 9.60 15.53 -7.37
CA ASN A 114 8.40 14.99 -6.75
C ASN A 114 7.13 15.39 -7.51
N VAL A 115 7.03 16.66 -7.92
CA VAL A 115 5.90 17.17 -8.73
C VAL A 115 5.82 16.44 -10.07
N ASN A 116 6.96 16.21 -10.74
CA ASN A 116 6.99 15.46 -11.99
C ASN A 116 6.47 14.03 -11.82
N TYR A 117 6.86 13.36 -10.72
CA TYR A 117 6.35 12.04 -10.38
C TYR A 117 4.83 12.05 -10.14
N LEU A 118 4.33 12.98 -9.32
CA LEU A 118 2.90 13.11 -9.00
C LEU A 118 2.07 13.43 -10.25
N SER A 119 2.53 14.37 -11.08
CA SER A 119 1.89 14.72 -12.36
C SER A 119 1.86 13.52 -13.32
N ASN A 120 2.91 12.71 -13.34
CA ASN A 120 2.92 11.47 -14.13
C ASN A 120 1.92 10.44 -13.58
N ALA A 121 1.80 10.31 -12.25
CA ALA A 121 0.82 9.42 -11.63
C ALA A 121 -0.62 9.79 -12.01
N LEU A 122 -0.95 11.09 -12.13
CA LEU A 122 -2.29 11.55 -12.54
C LEU A 122 -2.68 11.16 -13.98
N LYS A 123 -1.70 10.89 -14.85
CA LYS A 123 -1.94 10.41 -16.23
C LYS A 123 -2.46 8.98 -16.27
N ASN A 124 -2.29 8.21 -15.18
CA ASN A 124 -2.83 6.86 -15.09
C ASN A 124 -4.38 6.91 -14.98
N LYS A 125 -5.06 6.46 -16.04
CA LYS A 125 -6.53 6.43 -16.11
C LYS A 125 -7.15 5.47 -15.07
N ASN A 126 -6.40 4.46 -14.63
CA ASN A 126 -6.85 3.46 -13.66
C ASN A 126 -6.55 3.85 -12.21
N LEU A 127 -6.05 5.06 -11.95
CA LEU A 127 -5.80 5.55 -10.60
C LEU A 127 -7.14 5.73 -9.86
N LYS A 128 -7.27 5.05 -8.71
CA LYS A 128 -8.47 5.15 -7.85
C LYS A 128 -8.74 6.62 -7.47
N ASN A 129 -10.02 6.97 -7.31
CA ASN A 129 -10.44 8.36 -7.10
C ASN A 129 -9.88 9.00 -5.83
N ASP A 130 -9.76 8.25 -4.75
CA ASP A 130 -9.14 8.69 -3.49
C ASP A 130 -7.63 8.88 -3.64
N TYR A 131 -6.94 8.02 -4.39
CA TYR A 131 -5.52 8.17 -4.67
C TYR A 131 -5.26 9.37 -5.58
N ARG A 132 -6.14 9.60 -6.57
CA ARG A 132 -6.12 10.80 -7.40
C ARG A 132 -6.26 12.06 -6.55
N GLU A 133 -7.22 12.08 -5.63
CA GLU A 133 -7.42 13.22 -4.73
C GLU A 133 -6.21 13.45 -3.80
N LEU A 134 -5.62 12.37 -3.26
CA LEU A 134 -4.39 12.47 -2.46
C LEU A 134 -3.24 13.10 -3.28
N VAL A 135 -3.04 12.68 -4.52
CA VAL A 135 -2.00 13.20 -5.42
C VAL A 135 -2.26 14.66 -5.77
N GLU A 136 -3.50 15.00 -6.12
CA GLU A 136 -3.96 16.38 -6.37
C GLU A 136 -3.66 17.29 -5.16
N LEU A 137 -4.02 16.85 -3.94
CA LEU A 137 -3.76 17.58 -2.71
C LEU A 137 -2.27 17.73 -2.41
N CYS A 138 -1.43 16.75 -2.75
CA CYS A 138 0.02 16.89 -2.64
C CYS A 138 0.53 18.02 -3.55
N ILE A 139 0.08 18.08 -4.81
CA ILE A 139 0.49 19.14 -5.75
C ILE A 139 0.05 20.52 -5.26
N VAL A 140 -1.18 20.63 -4.73
CA VAL A 140 -1.70 21.85 -4.11
C VAL A 140 -0.87 22.26 -2.90
N PHE A 141 -0.56 21.32 -1.99
CA PHE A 141 0.28 21.60 -0.82
C PHE A 141 1.70 22.03 -1.19
N ILE A 142 2.28 21.48 -2.26
CA ILE A 142 3.60 21.86 -2.77
C ILE A 142 3.58 23.29 -3.36
N GLY A 143 2.42 23.91 -3.56
CA GLY A 143 2.31 25.25 -4.14
C GLY A 143 2.48 25.28 -5.66
N ARG A 144 2.24 24.13 -6.33
CA ARG A 144 2.35 24.00 -7.80
C ARG A 144 1.00 23.92 -8.50
N ASN A 145 -0.04 24.45 -7.85
CA ASN A 145 -1.38 24.64 -8.42
C ASN A 145 -1.62 26.11 -8.81
N SER A 146 -0.63 26.77 -9.43
CA SER A 146 -0.69 28.20 -9.78
C SER A 146 -1.87 28.53 -10.71
N ASP A 147 -2.21 27.61 -11.59
CA ASP A 147 -3.22 27.82 -12.63
C ASP A 147 -4.64 27.47 -12.13
N SER A 148 -4.78 27.13 -10.85
CA SER A 148 -6.06 26.73 -10.20
C SER A 148 -6.80 25.61 -10.94
N THR A 149 -6.07 24.75 -11.65
CA THR A 149 -6.64 23.63 -12.40
C THR A 149 -7.15 22.52 -11.48
N ILE A 150 -6.52 22.36 -10.32
CA ILE A 150 -6.93 21.39 -9.31
C ILE A 150 -7.90 22.05 -8.33
N LYS A 151 -9.16 21.58 -8.34
CA LYS A 151 -10.18 21.99 -7.37
C LYS A 151 -10.19 21.06 -6.16
N ILE A 152 -10.08 21.61 -4.96
CA ILE A 152 -10.16 20.82 -3.73
C ILE A 152 -11.59 20.31 -3.52
N ARG A 153 -11.75 19.00 -3.52
CA ARG A 153 -13.05 18.31 -3.39
C ARG A 153 -13.62 18.42 -1.97
N PRO A 154 -14.94 18.30 -1.77
CA PRO A 154 -15.53 18.18 -0.43
C PRO A 154 -14.97 17.01 0.38
N PRO A 155 -14.88 17.12 1.71
CA PRO A 155 -14.54 16.00 2.59
C PRO A 155 -15.50 14.83 2.37
N GLY A 156 -14.95 13.64 2.14
CA GLY A 156 -15.71 12.41 1.88
C GLY A 156 -16.29 11.78 3.14
N ALA A 157 -16.72 10.52 3.04
CA ALA A 157 -17.16 9.75 4.20
C ALA A 157 -15.99 9.45 5.14
N LEU A 158 -16.15 9.80 6.42
CA LEU A 158 -15.17 9.51 7.46
C LEU A 158 -15.40 8.10 8.00
N HIS A 159 -14.63 7.12 7.53
CA HIS A 159 -14.57 5.79 8.12
C HIS A 159 -13.23 5.61 8.83
N HIS A 160 -13.25 5.23 10.11
CA HIS A 160 -12.06 5.06 10.94
C HIS A 160 -11.01 4.10 10.36
N ALA A 161 -11.45 3.14 9.53
CA ALA A 161 -10.62 2.11 8.93
C ALA A 161 -9.86 2.54 7.65
N ARG A 162 -10.07 3.75 7.11
CA ARG A 162 -9.43 4.17 5.85
C ARG A 162 -8.36 5.23 6.09
N TRP A 163 -7.10 4.83 6.23
CA TRP A 163 -5.99 5.77 6.49
C TRP A 163 -5.74 6.77 5.37
N MET A 164 -6.07 6.39 4.14
CA MET A 164 -6.13 7.31 3.00
C MET A 164 -6.98 8.55 3.30
N ALA A 165 -8.14 8.38 3.96
CA ALA A 165 -8.97 9.51 4.36
C ALA A 165 -8.23 10.43 5.34
N LYS A 166 -7.47 9.89 6.30
CA LYS A 166 -6.72 10.73 7.25
C LYS A 166 -5.67 11.57 6.55
N ALA A 167 -4.92 11.01 5.59
CA ALA A 167 -3.96 11.77 4.79
C ALA A 167 -4.63 12.90 3.99
N ILE A 168 -5.72 12.59 3.29
CA ILE A 168 -6.52 13.55 2.53
C ILE A 168 -7.04 14.68 3.45
N TYR A 169 -7.60 14.32 4.60
CA TYR A 169 -8.11 15.30 5.56
C TYR A 169 -6.99 16.16 6.16
N SER A 170 -5.81 15.60 6.43
CA SER A 170 -4.68 16.39 6.91
C SER A 170 -4.31 17.50 5.94
N PHE A 171 -4.22 17.19 4.63
CA PHE A 171 -3.98 18.22 3.62
C PHE A 171 -5.09 19.27 3.62
N LYS A 172 -6.36 18.85 3.51
CA LYS A 172 -7.48 19.81 3.47
C LYS A 172 -7.50 20.73 4.68
N ILE A 173 -7.32 20.18 5.87
CA ILE A 173 -7.39 20.97 7.09
C ILE A 173 -6.18 21.89 7.23
N PHE A 174 -5.00 21.41 6.84
CA PHE A 174 -3.83 22.27 6.79
C PHE A 174 -4.03 23.41 5.78
N LEU A 175 -4.50 23.12 4.57
CA LEU A 175 -4.73 24.11 3.51
C LEU A 175 -5.72 25.20 3.96
N PHE A 176 -6.81 24.82 4.63
CA PHE A 176 -7.84 25.75 5.14
C PHE A 176 -7.63 26.19 6.59
N ARG A 177 -6.44 26.02 7.17
CA ARG A 177 -6.15 26.24 8.59
C ARG A 177 -6.57 27.61 9.13
N GLN A 178 -6.45 28.68 8.33
CA GLN A 178 -6.84 30.05 8.72
C GLN A 178 -8.35 30.18 8.95
N GLN A 179 -9.15 29.43 8.21
CA GLN A 179 -10.61 29.48 8.27
C GLN A 179 -11.20 28.51 9.32
N LEU A 180 -10.37 27.64 9.91
CA LEU A 180 -10.83 26.55 10.78
C LEU A 180 -10.62 26.80 12.29
N SER A 181 -10.04 27.93 12.71
CA SER A 181 -9.80 28.28 14.13
C SER A 181 -9.17 27.10 14.90
N LEU A 182 -7.97 26.71 14.48
CA LEU A 182 -7.23 25.57 15.04
C LEU A 182 -6.25 26.02 16.11
N LYS A 183 -5.96 25.14 17.09
CA LYS A 183 -4.87 25.39 18.05
C LYS A 183 -3.52 25.34 17.32
N MET A 184 -2.55 26.13 17.77
CA MET A 184 -1.21 26.16 17.16
C MET A 184 -0.53 24.78 17.16
N SER A 185 -0.71 24.00 18.23
CA SER A 185 -0.21 22.61 18.29
C SER A 185 -0.78 21.72 17.20
N GLN A 186 -2.08 21.82 16.93
CA GLN A 186 -2.75 21.06 15.86
C GLN A 186 -2.26 21.48 14.47
N VAL A 187 -2.09 22.78 14.24
CA VAL A 187 -1.52 23.29 12.99
C VAL A 187 -0.11 22.77 12.78
N ASN A 188 0.73 22.76 13.82
CA ASN A 188 2.09 22.23 13.75
C ASN A 188 2.12 20.72 13.51
N GLY A 189 1.27 19.94 14.20
CA GLY A 189 1.17 18.49 13.96
C GLY A 189 0.75 18.17 12.53
N LEU A 190 -0.25 18.88 12.00
CA LEU A 190 -0.67 18.72 10.60
C LEU A 190 0.40 19.13 9.60
N LYS A 191 1.11 20.24 9.86
CA LYS A 191 2.25 20.66 9.05
C LYS A 191 3.26 19.52 8.95
N ASN A 192 3.66 18.95 10.08
CA ASN A 192 4.65 17.87 10.13
C ASN A 192 4.15 16.62 9.40
N ILE A 193 2.87 16.24 9.59
CA ILE A 193 2.24 15.13 8.85
C ILE A 193 2.24 15.39 7.34
N CYS A 194 1.82 16.56 6.87
CA CYS A 194 1.78 16.90 5.45
C CYS A 194 3.17 16.91 4.82
N LEU A 195 4.19 17.42 5.54
CA LEU A 195 5.58 17.36 5.08
C LEU A 195 6.06 15.91 4.95
N PHE A 196 5.80 15.06 5.95
CA PHE A 196 6.13 13.63 5.89
C PHE A 196 5.42 12.92 4.73
N LEU A 197 4.14 13.23 4.53
CA LEU A 197 3.34 12.66 3.44
C LEU A 197 3.98 12.93 2.08
N VAL A 198 4.27 14.20 1.79
CA VAL A 198 4.82 14.64 0.50
C VAL A 198 6.24 14.14 0.28
N THR A 199 7.09 14.16 1.31
CA THR A 199 8.54 13.90 1.14
C THR A 199 8.92 12.43 1.21
N VAL A 200 8.16 11.60 1.92
CA VAL A 200 8.53 10.21 2.22
C VAL A 200 7.45 9.21 1.82
N TYR A 201 6.20 9.48 2.18
CA TYR A 201 5.15 8.47 2.21
C TYR A 201 4.44 8.24 0.87
N VAL A 202 3.93 9.29 0.24
CA VAL A 202 2.93 9.19 -0.85
C VAL A 202 3.48 8.44 -2.06
N LYS A 203 4.73 8.69 -2.45
CA LYS A 203 5.38 7.95 -3.55
C LYS A 203 5.39 6.44 -3.26
N SER A 204 5.87 6.05 -2.07
CA SER A 204 5.99 4.66 -1.65
C SER A 204 4.61 3.98 -1.52
N TRP A 205 3.60 4.72 -1.08
CA TRP A 205 2.20 4.27 -1.07
C TRP A 205 1.68 3.97 -2.49
N LEU A 206 1.92 4.86 -3.46
CA LEU A 206 1.46 4.66 -4.84
C LEU A 206 2.15 3.46 -5.52
N GLU A 207 3.38 3.14 -5.11
CA GLU A 207 4.17 2.01 -5.61
C GLU A 207 3.90 0.70 -4.84
N SER A 208 3.03 0.74 -3.81
CA SER A 208 2.81 -0.39 -2.90
C SER A 208 2.15 -1.61 -3.56
N SER A 209 1.37 -1.40 -4.63
CA SER A 209 0.72 -2.50 -5.36
C SER A 209 1.65 -3.23 -6.33
N SER A 210 2.87 -2.74 -6.56
CA SER A 210 3.87 -3.42 -7.40
C SER A 210 4.56 -4.52 -6.61
N ALA A 211 4.38 -5.77 -7.03
CA ALA A 211 5.06 -6.92 -6.43
C ALA A 211 6.55 -6.94 -6.80
N ILE A 212 6.87 -6.80 -8.10
CA ILE A 212 8.25 -6.80 -8.60
C ILE A 212 9.10 -5.67 -7.98
N GLY A 213 8.49 -4.50 -7.73
CA GLY A 213 9.19 -3.38 -7.10
C GLY A 213 9.19 -3.43 -5.57
N ALA A 214 8.48 -4.38 -4.94
CA ALA A 214 8.30 -4.39 -3.49
C ALA A 214 9.63 -4.39 -2.71
N PRO A 215 10.62 -5.25 -3.04
CA PRO A 215 11.86 -5.30 -2.27
C PRO A 215 12.66 -3.98 -2.35
N LEU A 216 12.86 -3.46 -3.56
CA LEU A 216 13.60 -2.21 -3.76
C LEU A 216 12.86 -1.03 -3.10
N ASN A 217 11.53 -0.97 -3.23
CA ASN A 217 10.72 0.08 -2.61
C ASN A 217 10.82 0.06 -1.08
N ASP A 218 10.80 -1.12 -0.46
CA ASP A 218 10.91 -1.25 1.00
C ASP A 218 12.30 -0.82 1.48
N LEU A 219 13.37 -1.23 0.79
CA LEU A 219 14.75 -0.76 1.08
C LEU A 219 14.89 0.75 0.90
N MET A 220 14.35 1.31 -0.18
CA MET A 220 14.38 2.76 -0.42
C MET A 220 13.53 3.53 0.60
N PHE A 221 12.42 2.96 1.07
CA PHE A 221 11.60 3.58 2.10
C PHE A 221 12.34 3.65 3.43
N LEU A 222 13.07 2.61 3.83
CA LEU A 222 13.98 2.64 4.99
C LEU A 222 15.03 3.75 4.87
N LYS A 223 15.69 3.85 3.71
CA LYS A 223 16.69 4.91 3.44
C LYS A 223 16.08 6.30 3.54
N LYS A 224 14.87 6.50 2.98
CA LYS A 224 14.13 7.77 3.10
C LYS A 224 13.78 8.09 4.55
N LEU A 225 13.27 7.12 5.30
CA LEU A 225 12.91 7.31 6.70
C LEU A 225 14.12 7.70 7.54
N LYS A 226 15.28 7.05 7.38
CA LYS A 226 16.51 7.45 8.07
C LYS A 226 16.96 8.84 7.67
N LYS A 227 16.98 9.15 6.37
CA LYS A 227 17.35 10.51 5.91
C LYS A 227 16.42 11.58 6.49
N TYR A 228 15.14 11.26 6.69
CA TYR A 228 14.15 12.15 7.29
C TYR A 228 14.41 12.47 8.77
N GLU A 229 15.30 11.73 9.44
CA GLU A 229 15.73 12.03 10.81
C GLU A 229 16.33 13.44 10.93
N ASN A 230 17.04 13.89 9.90
CA ASN A 230 17.62 15.23 9.82
C ASN A 230 16.57 16.35 9.72
N ILE A 231 15.32 16.00 9.40
CA ILE A 231 14.19 16.94 9.26
C ILE A 231 13.30 16.87 10.50
N ASN A 232 12.91 15.66 10.90
CA ASN A 232 12.12 15.41 12.10
C ASN A 232 12.48 14.04 12.69
N GLN A 233 13.34 14.06 13.70
CA GLN A 233 13.83 12.86 14.40
C GLN A 233 12.69 12.04 15.01
N GLY A 234 11.67 12.69 15.58
CA GLY A 234 10.53 12.03 16.21
C GLY A 234 9.69 11.20 15.23
N ILE A 235 9.27 11.83 14.12
CA ILE A 235 8.55 11.14 13.04
C ILE A 235 9.39 10.02 12.44
N SER A 236 10.66 10.29 12.15
CA SER A 236 11.57 9.28 11.59
C SER A 236 11.67 8.07 12.51
N SER A 237 11.91 8.29 13.81
CA SER A 237 12.05 7.22 14.81
C SER A 237 10.79 6.36 14.93
N ILE A 238 9.60 6.97 15.08
CA ILE A 238 8.36 6.20 15.23
C ILE A 238 7.99 5.43 13.96
N ALA A 239 8.21 6.03 12.79
CA ALA A 239 7.95 5.41 11.49
C ALA A 239 8.94 4.27 11.20
N LEU A 240 10.24 4.46 11.46
CA LEU A 240 11.28 3.42 11.34
C LEU A 240 10.97 2.26 12.25
N LYS A 241 10.73 2.52 13.55
CA LYS A 241 10.38 1.48 14.53
C LYS A 241 9.17 0.68 14.06
N LYS A 242 8.15 1.33 13.49
CA LYS A 242 7.00 0.62 12.94
C LYS A 242 7.39 -0.23 11.74
N PHE A 243 8.03 0.37 10.73
CA PHE A 243 8.34 -0.30 9.47
C PHE A 243 9.32 -1.48 9.62
N CYS A 244 10.27 -1.42 10.55
CA CYS A 244 11.21 -2.52 10.85
C CYS A 244 10.49 -3.82 11.28
N ASN A 245 9.27 -3.72 11.83
CA ASN A 245 8.48 -4.90 12.16
C ASN A 245 7.87 -5.60 10.94
N HIS A 246 7.94 -5.00 9.75
CA HIS A 246 7.22 -5.39 8.55
C HIS A 246 8.12 -5.55 7.30
N LEU A 247 9.42 -5.85 7.46
CA LEU A 247 10.37 -6.04 6.36
C LEU A 247 10.26 -7.43 5.69
N TRP A 248 9.05 -7.78 5.26
CA TRP A 248 8.75 -9.10 4.68
C TRP A 248 9.30 -9.24 3.26
N TYR A 249 9.31 -8.17 2.46
CA TYR A 249 9.83 -8.19 1.09
C TYR A 249 11.36 -8.08 1.00
N LEU A 250 12.05 -7.91 2.14
CA LEU A 250 13.52 -7.94 2.25
C LEU A 250 14.03 -9.29 2.78
N ASN A 251 13.19 -10.33 2.80
CA ASN A 251 13.65 -11.70 3.02
C ASN A 251 14.24 -12.28 1.72
N GLU A 252 14.95 -13.40 1.83
CA GLU A 252 15.66 -14.00 0.69
C GLU A 252 14.72 -14.47 -0.43
N GLU A 253 13.57 -15.08 -0.10
CA GLU A 253 12.62 -15.58 -1.10
C GLU A 253 11.93 -14.47 -1.89
N SER A 254 11.64 -13.33 -1.25
CA SER A 254 10.87 -12.23 -1.85
C SER A 254 11.77 -11.21 -2.52
N SER A 255 13.01 -11.05 -2.07
CA SER A 255 13.97 -10.10 -2.64
C SER A 255 14.28 -10.39 -4.10
N ILE A 256 14.14 -11.65 -4.55
CA ILE A 256 14.33 -12.04 -5.95
C ILE A 256 13.36 -11.33 -6.90
N LEU A 257 12.20 -10.86 -6.42
CA LEU A 257 11.24 -10.11 -7.22
C LEU A 257 11.87 -8.86 -7.86
N ALA A 258 12.89 -8.28 -7.21
CA ALA A 258 13.61 -7.12 -7.69
C ALA A 258 14.34 -7.36 -9.03
N ILE A 259 14.65 -8.62 -9.38
CA ILE A 259 15.27 -8.97 -10.66
C ILE A 259 14.41 -8.56 -11.87
N PHE A 260 13.08 -8.50 -11.66
CA PHE A 260 12.09 -8.13 -12.66
C PHE A 260 11.74 -6.63 -12.62
N ASP A 261 12.24 -5.87 -11.65
CA ASP A 261 12.06 -4.42 -11.58
C ASP A 261 12.95 -3.72 -12.62
N LYS A 262 12.37 -2.74 -13.32
CA LYS A 262 13.06 -1.89 -14.29
C LYS A 262 13.99 -0.87 -13.63
N ASN A 263 13.79 -0.58 -12.35
CA ASN A 263 14.62 0.36 -11.59
C ASN A 263 15.89 -0.31 -11.04
N VAL A 264 16.02 -1.64 -11.16
CA VAL A 264 17.25 -2.36 -10.86
C VAL A 264 18.09 -2.43 -12.12
N ASP A 265 19.29 -1.83 -12.06
CA ASP A 265 20.19 -1.79 -13.21
C ASP A 265 20.79 -3.16 -13.55
N ILE A 266 21.35 -3.27 -14.76
CA ILE A 266 21.94 -4.50 -15.28
C ILE A 266 23.09 -5.00 -14.38
N ALA A 267 23.91 -4.10 -13.83
CA ALA A 267 25.02 -4.48 -12.97
C ALA A 267 24.54 -5.13 -11.67
N SER A 268 23.48 -4.60 -11.08
CA SER A 268 22.81 -5.16 -9.90
C SER A 268 22.15 -6.48 -10.23
N LYS A 269 21.50 -6.62 -11.40
CA LYS A 269 20.95 -7.91 -11.87
C LYS A 269 22.03 -8.98 -12.02
N LYS A 270 23.22 -8.63 -12.54
CA LYS A 270 24.38 -9.55 -12.60
C LYS A 270 24.81 -9.99 -11.20
N ARG A 271 24.92 -9.05 -10.24
CA ARG A 271 25.23 -9.37 -8.84
C ARG A 271 24.16 -10.21 -8.16
N ILE A 272 22.88 -10.01 -8.46
CA ILE A 272 21.78 -10.88 -7.99
C ILE A 272 22.05 -12.33 -8.43
N ILE A 273 22.37 -12.57 -9.70
CA ILE A 273 22.66 -13.92 -10.22
C ILE A 273 23.87 -14.54 -9.53
N GLU A 274 24.94 -13.76 -9.35
CA GLU A 274 26.13 -14.22 -8.62
C GLU A 274 25.79 -14.65 -7.19
N ASN A 275 24.92 -13.88 -6.52
CA ASN A 275 24.54 -14.11 -5.14
C ASN A 275 23.58 -15.30 -4.96
N LEU A 276 22.90 -15.77 -6.01
CA LEU A 276 22.09 -17.00 -5.96
C LEU A 276 22.90 -18.26 -5.63
N LYS A 277 24.24 -18.18 -5.71
CA LYS A 277 25.15 -19.27 -5.34
C LYS A 277 25.58 -19.24 -3.87
N ARG A 278 25.26 -18.16 -3.14
CA ARG A 278 25.62 -17.99 -1.73
C ARG A 278 24.75 -18.88 -0.84
N GLU A 279 25.33 -19.34 0.26
CA GLU A 279 24.59 -20.03 1.32
C GLU A 279 23.47 -19.18 1.89
N ASN A 280 22.47 -19.84 2.47
CA ASN A 280 21.30 -19.19 3.05
C ASN A 280 21.73 -18.25 4.19
N LEU A 281 21.23 -17.02 4.16
CA LEU A 281 21.51 -15.98 5.14
C LEU A 281 20.70 -16.22 6.42
N HIS A 282 19.40 -16.54 6.28
CA HIS A 282 18.45 -16.55 7.39
C HIS A 282 17.37 -17.64 7.26
N THR A 283 16.78 -18.04 8.38
CA THR A 283 15.68 -19.03 8.39
C THR A 283 14.31 -18.36 8.44
N GLU A 284 14.26 -17.10 8.87
CA GLU A 284 13.05 -16.37 9.18
C GLU A 284 12.27 -15.91 7.93
N ARG A 285 10.95 -15.76 8.09
CA ARG A 285 10.03 -15.32 7.02
C ARG A 285 10.10 -13.84 6.69
N LYS A 286 10.78 -13.05 7.51
CA LYS A 286 10.98 -11.62 7.31
C LYS A 286 12.39 -11.25 7.73
N CYS A 287 12.91 -10.17 7.17
CA CYS A 287 14.14 -9.58 7.68
C CYS A 287 13.87 -9.04 9.09
N ILE A 288 14.58 -9.58 10.10
CA ILE A 288 14.48 -9.11 11.48
C ILE A 288 15.58 -8.08 11.66
N VAL A 289 15.17 -6.85 11.94
CA VAL A 289 16.09 -5.73 12.15
C VAL A 289 15.61 -4.95 13.36
N GLN A 290 16.49 -4.80 14.34
CA GLN A 290 16.25 -3.88 15.45
C GLN A 290 16.53 -2.44 15.02
N PRO A 291 15.86 -1.42 15.59
CA PRO A 291 16.06 -0.03 15.18
C PRO A 291 17.51 0.46 15.22
N ASN A 292 18.32 -0.06 16.14
CA ASN A 292 19.76 0.23 16.26
C ASN A 292 20.61 -0.42 15.16
N GLU A 293 20.10 -1.47 14.50
CA GLU A 293 20.78 -2.18 13.40
C GLU A 293 20.43 -1.61 12.03
N VAL A 294 19.44 -0.70 11.96
CA VAL A 294 19.03 -0.03 10.73
C VAL A 294 20.23 0.54 9.97
N PRO A 295 21.23 1.23 10.58
CA PRO A 295 22.40 1.73 9.85
C PRO A 295 23.10 0.69 8.97
N PHE A 296 23.29 -0.55 9.47
CA PHE A 296 23.91 -1.63 8.70
C PHE A 296 23.06 -2.05 7.50
N LEU A 297 21.73 -1.98 7.63
CA LEU A 297 20.80 -2.27 6.54
C LEU A 297 20.84 -1.18 5.44
N LEU A 298 21.22 0.05 5.78
CA LEU A 298 21.26 1.16 4.82
C LEU A 298 22.47 1.09 3.89
N GLU A 299 23.54 0.44 4.31
CA GLU A 299 24.73 0.17 3.50
C GLU A 299 24.49 -0.91 2.45
N LYS A 300 23.49 -1.77 2.68
CA LYS A 300 23.13 -2.85 1.75
C LYS A 300 22.47 -2.33 0.48
N ALA A 301 22.74 -3.04 -0.60
CA ALA A 301 22.03 -3.00 -1.86
C ALA A 301 21.02 -4.17 -1.94
N ILE A 302 20.20 -4.22 -3.00
CA ILE A 302 19.12 -5.21 -3.07
C ILE A 302 19.66 -6.64 -3.27
N GLU A 303 20.76 -6.75 -4.00
CA GLU A 303 21.51 -7.99 -4.22
C GLU A 303 22.04 -8.61 -2.92
N ASP A 304 22.24 -7.84 -1.85
CA ASP A 304 22.73 -8.34 -0.56
C ASP A 304 21.70 -9.16 0.22
N PHE A 305 20.45 -9.17 -0.25
CA PHE A 305 19.36 -9.98 0.30
C PHE A 305 19.10 -11.26 -0.50
N ILE A 306 19.99 -11.59 -1.45
CA ILE A 306 19.87 -12.74 -2.34
C ILE A 306 20.78 -13.88 -1.89
N SER A 307 20.26 -15.10 -1.96
CA SER A 307 20.98 -16.34 -1.69
C SER A 307 20.39 -17.49 -2.51
N GLN A 308 20.88 -18.72 -2.30
CA GLN A 308 20.26 -19.91 -2.89
C GLN A 308 18.78 -20.07 -2.51
N LYS A 309 18.36 -19.62 -1.31
CA LYS A 309 16.96 -19.65 -0.86
C LYS A 309 16.03 -18.83 -1.75
N SER A 310 16.54 -17.79 -2.40
CA SER A 310 15.78 -16.96 -3.36
C SER A 310 15.18 -17.77 -4.50
N LEU A 311 15.80 -18.89 -4.89
CA LEU A 311 15.28 -19.78 -5.93
C LEU A 311 13.99 -20.51 -5.52
N ASN A 312 13.68 -20.60 -4.23
CA ASN A 312 12.50 -21.31 -3.74
C ASN A 312 11.20 -20.70 -4.27
N LEU A 313 11.10 -19.37 -4.33
CA LEU A 313 9.92 -18.70 -4.87
C LEU A 313 9.70 -19.08 -6.35
N LEU A 314 10.78 -19.06 -7.13
CA LEU A 314 10.74 -19.42 -8.55
C LEU A 314 10.33 -20.88 -8.75
N LYS A 315 10.90 -21.79 -7.94
CA LYS A 315 10.55 -23.23 -7.94
C LYS A 315 9.10 -23.48 -7.54
N LYS A 316 8.62 -22.85 -6.45
CA LYS A 316 7.25 -22.96 -5.94
C LYS A 316 6.21 -22.58 -7.01
N LEU A 317 6.55 -21.61 -7.87
CA LEU A 317 5.69 -21.14 -8.95
C LEU A 317 5.97 -21.80 -10.31
N ASN A 318 6.84 -22.81 -10.35
CA ASN A 318 7.24 -23.50 -11.58
C ASN A 318 7.71 -22.54 -12.69
N ILE A 319 8.52 -21.53 -12.30
CA ILE A 319 9.08 -20.55 -13.22
C ILE A 319 10.21 -21.19 -14.02
N ASP A 320 10.21 -20.98 -15.34
CA ASP A 320 11.36 -21.30 -16.18
C ASP A 320 12.52 -20.33 -15.87
N ILE A 321 13.56 -20.87 -15.25
CA ILE A 321 14.74 -20.12 -14.80
C ILE A 321 15.88 -20.13 -15.83
N SER A 322 15.65 -20.58 -17.06
CA SER A 322 16.69 -20.63 -18.10
C SER A 322 17.31 -19.28 -18.38
N PHE A 323 16.55 -18.17 -18.25
CA PHE A 323 17.09 -16.81 -18.36
C PHE A 323 18.22 -16.51 -17.37
N LEU A 324 18.29 -17.19 -16.21
CA LEU A 324 19.38 -16.97 -15.24
C LEU A 324 20.76 -17.42 -15.78
N ASN A 325 20.79 -18.22 -16.84
CA ASN A 325 22.03 -18.71 -17.46
C ASN A 325 22.55 -17.82 -18.59
N ILE A 326 21.81 -16.78 -18.97
CA ILE A 326 22.19 -15.83 -20.01
C ILE A 326 22.40 -14.43 -19.41
N SER A 327 23.10 -13.55 -20.14
CA SER A 327 23.37 -12.21 -19.62
C SER A 327 22.08 -11.39 -19.46
N PRO A 328 21.91 -10.62 -18.37
CA PRO A 328 20.78 -9.70 -18.21
C PRO A 328 20.63 -8.66 -19.32
N ASP A 329 21.69 -8.41 -20.10
CA ASP A 329 21.69 -7.49 -21.25
C ASP A 329 20.73 -7.90 -22.37
N ILE A 330 20.33 -9.18 -22.44
CA ILE A 330 19.44 -9.70 -23.51
C ILE A 330 18.10 -10.22 -23.00
N TRP A 331 17.81 -10.04 -21.71
CA TRP A 331 16.57 -10.53 -21.09
C TRP A 331 15.30 -9.87 -21.62
N ASP A 332 15.40 -8.65 -22.14
CA ASP A 332 14.28 -7.95 -22.79
C ASP A 332 13.77 -8.67 -24.06
N ARG A 333 14.51 -9.66 -24.55
CA ARG A 333 14.19 -10.49 -25.72
C ARG A 333 14.08 -11.98 -25.37
N ASP A 334 14.23 -12.34 -24.10
CA ASP A 334 14.16 -13.72 -23.65
C ASP A 334 12.73 -14.09 -23.24
N ASP A 335 12.18 -15.13 -23.86
CA ASP A 335 10.80 -15.54 -23.62
C ASP A 335 10.56 -16.01 -22.18
N SER A 336 11.54 -16.68 -21.55
CA SER A 336 11.40 -17.18 -20.18
C SER A 336 11.40 -16.02 -19.18
N TYR A 337 12.26 -15.02 -19.37
CA TYR A 337 12.28 -13.80 -18.56
C TYR A 337 10.99 -13.00 -18.73
N LEU A 338 10.54 -12.75 -19.97
CA LEU A 338 9.34 -11.95 -20.24
C LEU A 338 8.07 -12.58 -19.65
N LYS A 339 7.90 -13.90 -19.80
CA LYS A 339 6.79 -14.65 -19.17
C LYS A 339 6.86 -14.59 -17.65
N SER A 340 8.04 -14.77 -17.08
CA SER A 340 8.25 -14.68 -15.63
C SER A 340 7.92 -13.28 -15.11
N GLN A 341 8.40 -12.26 -15.80
CA GLN A 341 8.13 -10.87 -15.47
C GLN A 341 6.62 -10.57 -15.51
N GLU A 342 5.90 -11.05 -16.53
CA GLU A 342 4.44 -10.88 -16.62
C GLU A 342 3.71 -11.53 -15.44
N ILE A 343 4.09 -12.75 -15.05
CA ILE A 343 3.51 -13.46 -13.88
C ILE A 343 3.69 -12.62 -12.62
N PHE A 344 4.92 -12.19 -12.32
CA PHE A 344 5.21 -11.45 -11.09
C PHE A 344 4.66 -10.02 -11.11
N GLN A 345 4.56 -9.37 -12.27
CA GLN A 345 3.94 -8.05 -12.39
C GLN A 345 2.45 -8.08 -12.03
N ASN A 346 1.76 -9.18 -12.32
CA ASN A 346 0.34 -9.36 -12.03
C ASN A 346 0.05 -9.92 -10.64
N LEU A 347 1.09 -10.28 -9.88
CA LEU A 347 0.93 -10.81 -8.54
C LEU A 347 0.39 -9.75 -7.57
N ARG A 348 -0.59 -10.15 -6.74
CA ARG A 348 -1.19 -9.26 -5.75
C ARG A 348 -0.38 -9.25 -4.46
N VAL A 349 0.08 -8.06 -4.08
CA VAL A 349 0.74 -7.76 -2.79
C VAL A 349 -0.10 -6.78 -1.94
N VAL A 350 -1.38 -6.65 -2.27
CA VAL A 350 -2.38 -5.84 -1.59
C VAL A 350 -3.70 -6.62 -1.51
N ASN A 351 -4.42 -6.51 -0.39
CA ASN A 351 -5.63 -7.28 -0.12
C ASN A 351 -6.93 -6.44 -0.18
N ASP A 352 -6.91 -5.20 -0.68
CA ASP A 352 -8.06 -4.28 -0.67
C ASP A 352 -9.36 -4.87 -1.25
N THR A 353 -9.24 -5.75 -2.25
CA THR A 353 -10.40 -6.40 -2.88
C THR A 353 -11.00 -7.46 -1.96
N ALA A 354 -10.14 -8.25 -1.30
CA ALA A 354 -10.58 -9.25 -0.33
C ALA A 354 -11.25 -8.57 0.88
N GLU A 355 -10.64 -7.51 1.43
CA GLU A 355 -11.23 -6.77 2.55
C GLU A 355 -12.60 -6.16 2.20
N ARG A 356 -12.72 -5.58 1.00
CA ARG A 356 -14.02 -5.06 0.52
C ARG A 356 -15.04 -6.17 0.34
N GLY A 357 -14.64 -7.32 -0.24
CA GLY A 357 -15.53 -8.47 -0.41
C GLY A 357 -16.06 -9.00 0.92
N VAL A 358 -15.17 -9.19 1.90
CA VAL A 358 -15.54 -9.62 3.26
C VAL A 358 -16.49 -8.61 3.90
N LYS A 359 -16.18 -7.32 3.83
CA LYS A 359 -17.05 -6.28 4.40
C LYS A 359 -18.43 -6.25 3.76
N LEU A 360 -18.50 -6.36 2.43
CA LEU A 360 -19.78 -6.40 1.71
C LEU A 360 -20.62 -7.60 2.13
N MET A 361 -20.02 -8.79 2.25
CA MET A 361 -20.76 -9.98 2.68
C MET A 361 -21.15 -9.94 4.16
N GLN A 362 -20.32 -9.34 5.03
CA GLN A 362 -20.67 -9.10 6.43
C GLN A 362 -21.87 -8.16 6.56
N ASP A 363 -21.87 -7.05 5.81
CA ASP A 363 -22.98 -6.10 5.79
C ASP A 363 -24.24 -6.76 5.23
N PHE A 364 -24.12 -7.51 4.13
CA PHE A 364 -25.21 -8.28 3.54
C PHE A 364 -25.85 -9.26 4.54
N ASN A 365 -25.02 -10.03 5.25
CA ASN A 365 -25.47 -11.01 6.24
C ASN A 365 -26.21 -10.38 7.43
N GLY A 366 -26.06 -9.08 7.66
CA GLY A 366 -26.71 -8.35 8.75
C GLY A 366 -27.93 -7.51 8.35
N LEU A 367 -28.27 -7.41 7.06
CA LEU A 367 -29.26 -6.42 6.59
C LEU A 367 -30.71 -6.91 6.53
N LEU A 368 -30.97 -8.14 6.07
CA LEU A 368 -32.33 -8.56 5.68
C LEU A 368 -32.86 -9.79 6.42
N THR A 369 -32.06 -10.84 6.50
CA THR A 369 -32.48 -12.12 7.11
C THR A 369 -31.27 -12.85 7.67
N VAL A 370 -31.52 -13.65 8.71
CA VAL A 370 -30.52 -14.58 9.27
C VAL A 370 -30.61 -15.97 8.66
N ASP A 371 -31.66 -16.25 7.87
CA ASP A 371 -31.87 -17.52 7.18
C ASP A 371 -30.95 -17.65 5.96
N GLU A 372 -30.17 -18.74 5.91
CA GLU A 372 -29.16 -18.93 4.85
C GLU A 372 -29.79 -19.25 3.48
N GLU A 373 -30.90 -19.97 3.42
CA GLU A 373 -31.57 -20.26 2.14
C GLU A 373 -32.11 -18.97 1.50
N GLN A 374 -32.76 -18.12 2.31
CA GLN A 374 -33.24 -16.82 1.85
C GLN A 374 -32.09 -15.91 1.40
N LYS A 375 -30.92 -15.94 2.08
CA LYS A 375 -29.74 -15.18 1.63
C LYS A 375 -29.26 -15.64 0.26
N GLN A 376 -29.14 -16.96 0.04
CA GLN A 376 -28.71 -17.52 -1.24
C GLN A 376 -29.71 -17.17 -2.35
N PHE A 377 -31.01 -17.32 -2.07
CA PHE A 377 -32.07 -16.93 -3.00
C PHE A 377 -32.02 -15.44 -3.35
N LEU A 378 -31.78 -14.57 -2.37
CA LEU A 378 -31.71 -13.13 -2.59
C LEU A 378 -30.51 -12.73 -3.45
N LEU A 379 -29.36 -13.41 -3.31
CA LEU A 379 -28.22 -13.20 -4.21
C LEU A 379 -28.59 -13.54 -5.66
N GLN A 380 -29.29 -14.65 -5.89
CA GLN A 380 -29.78 -15.04 -7.22
C GLN A 380 -30.79 -14.02 -7.76
N CYS A 381 -31.78 -13.60 -6.95
CA CYS A 381 -32.75 -12.58 -7.35
C CYS A 381 -32.09 -11.26 -7.74
N VAL A 382 -31.08 -10.81 -6.97
CA VAL A 382 -30.34 -9.58 -7.28
C VAL A 382 -29.50 -9.73 -8.55
N GLU A 383 -28.88 -10.90 -8.78
CA GLU A 383 -28.14 -11.18 -10.00
C GLU A 383 -29.05 -11.17 -11.22
N ASP A 384 -30.19 -11.87 -11.16
CA ASP A 384 -31.18 -11.91 -12.23
C ASP A 384 -31.79 -10.54 -12.47
N HIS A 385 -32.06 -9.77 -11.42
CA HIS A 385 -32.45 -8.38 -11.54
C HIS A 385 -31.38 -7.56 -12.27
N ARG A 386 -30.10 -7.71 -11.96
CA ARG A 386 -29.03 -6.97 -12.66
C ARG A 386 -28.86 -7.41 -14.12
N LYS A 387 -29.15 -8.66 -14.45
CA LYS A 387 -29.19 -9.13 -15.85
C LYS A 387 -30.35 -8.50 -16.63
N GLN A 388 -31.54 -8.41 -16.02
CA GLN A 388 -32.71 -7.78 -16.63
C GLN A 388 -32.58 -6.24 -16.71
N TYR A 389 -31.92 -5.64 -15.70
CA TYR A 389 -31.71 -4.20 -15.54
C TYR A 389 -30.21 -3.86 -15.40
N PRO A 390 -29.45 -3.93 -16.51
CA PRO A 390 -27.99 -3.77 -16.47
C PRO A 390 -27.50 -2.34 -16.22
N ASP A 391 -28.38 -1.34 -16.36
CA ASP A 391 -28.04 0.07 -16.13
C ASP A 391 -29.17 0.84 -15.43
N CYS A 392 -28.81 2.00 -14.88
CA CYS A 392 -29.75 2.89 -14.18
C CYS A 392 -30.53 3.81 -15.15
N LYS A 393 -30.59 3.50 -16.46
CA LYS A 393 -31.32 4.37 -17.39
C LYS A 393 -32.82 4.21 -17.19
N LYS A 394 -33.53 5.33 -17.28
CA LYS A 394 -35.00 5.37 -17.17
C LYS A 394 -35.71 4.42 -18.16
N ALA A 395 -35.13 4.21 -19.35
CA ALA A 395 -35.68 3.28 -20.35
C ALA A 395 -35.54 1.81 -19.92
N THR A 396 -34.43 1.45 -19.30
CA THR A 396 -34.14 0.10 -18.79
C THR A 396 -35.03 -0.21 -17.59
N LEU A 397 -35.10 0.71 -16.62
CA LEU A 397 -35.91 0.56 -15.39
C LEU A 397 -37.42 0.55 -15.63
N LYS A 398 -37.89 0.93 -16.82
CA LYS A 398 -39.30 0.88 -17.21
C LYS A 398 -39.76 -0.49 -17.71
N ARG A 399 -38.84 -1.42 -17.97
CA ARG A 399 -39.20 -2.81 -18.33
C ARG A 399 -39.89 -3.46 -17.13
N LYS A 400 -40.90 -4.30 -17.36
CA LYS A 400 -41.52 -5.08 -16.27
C LYS A 400 -40.56 -6.19 -15.85
N PHE A 401 -40.47 -6.43 -14.54
CA PHE A 401 -39.76 -7.57 -13.99
C PHE A 401 -40.62 -8.79 -14.29
N ASN A 402 -40.10 -9.73 -15.07
CA ASN A 402 -40.82 -10.96 -15.40
C ASN A 402 -40.55 -12.03 -14.35
#